data_AF-A0A9P5ANI8-F1
#
_entry.id   AF-A0A9P5ANI8-F1
#
_cell.length_a   1.000
_cell.length_b   1.000
_cell.length_c   1.000
_cell.angle_alpha   90.00
_cell.angle_beta   90.00
_cell.angle_gamma   90.00
#
_symmetry.space_group_name_H-M   'P 1'
#
loop_
_entity.id
_entity.type
_entity.pdbx_description
1 polymer ?
#
loop_
_entity_poly.entity_id
_entity_poly.type
_entity_poly.pdbx_seq_one_letter_code
_entity_poly.pdbx_strand_id
1 'polypeptide(L)'
;MSDLTHFDLLPLQMDPQSKAIRSQQPSRTLNAELEALNTLHRSLLNVESPTGAPPPPVPVNPKRTAQVTKLRDSGNNESRKGKYPEAIKY
;
A
#
# COMPACT_ATOMS: atom_id res chain seq x y z
N MET A 1 -12.49 30.16 -13.61
CA MET A 1 -11.29 29.68 -14.35
C MET A 1 -9.97 30.00 -13.64
N SER A 2 -9.94 30.78 -12.55
CA SER A 2 -8.72 31.08 -11.77
C SER A 2 -8.24 29.96 -10.83
N ASP A 3 -9.13 29.07 -10.41
CA ASP A 3 -8.82 27.97 -9.47
C ASP A 3 -7.86 26.91 -10.06
N LEU A 4 -7.84 26.75 -11.39
CA LEU A 4 -6.99 25.75 -12.05
C LEU A 4 -5.51 26.15 -12.12
N THR A 5 -5.19 27.41 -11.80
CA THR A 5 -3.80 27.94 -11.84
C THR A 5 -3.30 28.34 -10.47
N HIS A 6 -4.11 28.20 -9.42
CA HIS A 6 -3.75 28.53 -8.05
C HIS A 6 -3.46 27.26 -7.26
N PHE A 7 -2.39 27.28 -6.46
CA PHE A 7 -2.11 26.26 -5.46
C PHE A 7 -1.44 26.91 -4.25
N ASP A 8 -1.70 26.35 -3.08
CA ASP A 8 -1.02 26.74 -1.85
C ASP A 8 0.30 25.97 -1.72
N LEU A 9 1.41 26.70 -1.73
CA LEU A 9 2.73 26.11 -1.56
C LEU A 9 2.92 25.64 -0.11
N LEU A 10 3.19 24.35 0.07
CA LEU A 10 3.51 23.76 1.36
C LEU A 10 5.02 23.52 1.50
N PRO A 11 5.64 23.87 2.64
CA PRO A 11 7.06 23.61 2.88
C PRO A 11 7.30 22.13 3.18
N LEU A 12 7.57 21.35 2.13
CA LEU A 12 7.84 19.91 2.21
C LEU A 12 9.34 19.61 2.06
N GLN A 13 9.79 18.53 2.69
CA GLN A 13 11.15 18.02 2.59
C GLN A 13 11.16 16.53 2.23
N MET A 14 12.11 16.14 1.39
CA MET A 14 12.32 14.74 1.01
C MET A 14 13.57 14.19 1.68
N ASP A 15 13.44 13.02 2.30
CA ASP A 15 14.60 12.24 2.75
C ASP A 15 15.34 11.66 1.53
N PRO A 16 16.65 11.95 1.35
CA PRO A 16 17.40 11.51 0.19
C PRO A 16 17.53 9.99 0.06
N GLN A 17 17.47 9.24 1.18
CA GLN A 17 17.64 7.79 1.17
C GLN A 17 16.29 7.07 1.04
N SER A 18 15.32 7.37 1.92
CA SER A 18 14.03 6.70 1.91
C SER A 18 13.06 7.22 0.84
N LYS A 19 13.36 8.39 0.26
CA LYS A 19 12.46 9.16 -0.61
C LYS A 19 11.12 9.52 0.05
N ALA A 20 11.06 9.46 1.38
CA ALA A 20 9.86 9.85 2.11
C ALA A 20 9.70 11.36 2.14
N ILE A 21 8.49 11.84 1.87
CA ILE A 21 8.10 13.25 1.95
C ILE A 21 7.56 13.54 3.36
N ARG A 22 8.02 14.64 3.96
CA ARG A 22 7.64 15.09 5.30
C ARG A 22 7.34 16.59 5.30
N SER A 23 6.45 17.00 6.20
CA SER A 23 6.19 18.41 6.51
C SER A 23 6.84 18.76 7.86
N GLN A 24 7.37 19.98 7.98
CA GLN A 24 7.80 20.52 9.28
C GLN A 24 6.64 21.16 10.05
N GLN A 25 5.52 21.44 9.37
CA GLN A 25 4.36 22.05 10.01
C GLN A 25 3.43 20.99 10.62
N PRO A 26 3.02 21.14 11.88
CA PRO A 26 2.13 20.21 12.53
C PRO A 26 0.70 20.34 11.97
N SER A 27 0.30 19.38 11.14
CA SER A 27 -1.07 19.24 10.65
C SER A 27 -1.44 17.76 10.57
N ARG A 28 -2.52 17.36 11.25
CA ARG A 28 -2.97 15.96 11.27
C ARG A 28 -3.35 15.47 9.88
N THR A 29 -4.12 16.28 9.15
CA THR A 29 -4.61 15.93 7.81
C THR A 29 -3.44 15.80 6.84
N LEU A 30 -2.52 16.77 6.83
CA LEU A 30 -1.35 16.73 5.97
C LEU A 30 -0.47 15.50 6.26
N ASN A 31 -0.26 15.18 7.54
CA ASN A 31 0.54 14.02 7.93
C ASN A 31 -0.08 12.70 7.47
N ALA A 32 -1.41 12.56 7.57
CA ALA A 32 -2.11 11.37 7.09
C ALA A 32 -1.97 11.21 5.56
N GLU A 33 -2.13 12.30 4.80
CA GLU A 33 -1.95 12.28 3.35
C GLU A 33 -0.50 12.00 2.93
N LEU A 34 0.48 12.55 3.66
CA LEU A 34 1.89 12.26 3.41
C LEU A 34 2.24 10.79 3.73
N GLU A 35 1.63 10.20 4.75
CA GLU A 35 1.77 8.78 5.06
C GLU A 35 1.17 7.90 3.96
N ALA A 36 -0.01 8.25 3.46
CA ALA A 36 -0.65 7.59 2.33
C ALA A 36 0.21 7.71 1.05
N LEU A 37 0.75 8.90 0.76
CA LEU A 37 1.64 9.15 -0.37
C LEU A 37 2.93 8.32 -0.29
N ASN A 38 3.60 8.31 0.86
CA ASN A 38 4.82 7.54 1.07
C ASN A 38 4.57 6.03 0.96
N THR A 39 3.41 5.57 1.42
CA THR A 39 2.98 4.18 1.26
C THR A 39 2.73 3.84 -0.19
N LEU A 40 2.04 4.71 -0.94
CA LEU A 40 1.80 4.55 -2.36
C LEU A 40 3.11 4.50 -3.16
N HIS A 41 4.07 5.38 -2.87
CA HIS A 41 5.38 5.37 -3.51
C HIS A 41 6.09 4.02 -3.33
N ARG A 42 6.14 3.49 -2.10
CA ARG A 42 6.69 2.16 -1.83
C ARG A 42 5.92 1.04 -2.55
N SER A 43 4.59 1.14 -2.62
CA SER A 43 3.78 0.16 -3.36
C SER A 43 4.07 0.19 -4.85
N LEU A 44 4.19 1.36 -5.48
CA LEU A 44 4.47 1.51 -6.91
C LEU A 44 5.84 0.98 -7.31
N LEU A 45 6.86 1.16 -6.47
CA LEU A 45 8.19 0.57 -6.71
C LEU A 45 8.19 -0.96 -6.75
N ASN A 46 7.23 -1.59 -6.08
CA ASN A 46 7.06 -3.05 -6.06
C ASN A 46 6.12 -3.57 -7.16
N VAL A 47 5.51 -2.68 -7.96
CA VAL A 47 4.67 -3.09 -9.08
C VAL A 47 5.58 -3.58 -10.20
N GLU A 48 5.45 -4.87 -10.54
CA GLU A 48 6.12 -5.50 -11.68
C GLU A 48 5.47 -5.03 -13.01
N SER A 49 5.58 -3.73 -13.32
CA SER A 49 5.10 -3.13 -14.57
C SER A 49 6.26 -2.43 -15.29
N PRO A 50 6.45 -2.65 -16.60
CA PRO A 50 7.54 -2.02 -17.36
C PRO A 50 7.51 -0.48 -17.34
N THR A 51 6.32 0.09 -17.09
CA THR A 51 6.09 1.53 -17.18
C THR A 51 6.10 2.23 -15.82
N GLY A 52 6.26 1.50 -14.71
CA GLY A 52 6.14 2.03 -13.35
C GLY A 52 4.73 2.50 -12.96
N ALA A 53 3.77 2.44 -13.89
CA ALA A 53 2.36 2.67 -13.64
C ALA A 53 1.66 1.36 -13.29
N PRO A 54 0.64 1.38 -12.42
CA PRO A 54 -0.14 0.20 -12.10
C PRO A 54 -0.78 -0.36 -13.38
N PRO A 55 -0.73 -1.69 -13.61
CA PRO A 55 -1.38 -2.31 -14.75
C PRO A 55 -2.91 -2.10 -14.69
N PRO A 56 -3.62 -2.22 -15.83
CA PRO A 56 -5.07 -2.16 -15.82
C PRO A 56 -5.63 -3.22 -14.86
N PRO A 57 -6.78 -2.96 -14.21
CA PRO A 57 -7.38 -3.88 -13.24
C PRO A 57 -7.66 -5.30 -13.78
N VAL A 58 -7.74 -5.45 -15.10
CA VAL A 58 -8.00 -6.72 -15.78
C VAL A 58 -7.00 -6.85 -16.94
N PRO A 59 -6.36 -8.02 -17.14
CA PRO A 59 -6.47 -9.24 -16.34
C PRO A 59 -5.63 -9.21 -15.04
N VAL A 60 -6.18 -9.77 -13.96
CA VAL A 60 -5.53 -9.82 -12.63
C VAL A 60 -4.46 -10.91 -12.55
N ASN A 61 -3.34 -10.64 -11.85
CA ASN A 61 -2.31 -11.65 -11.59
C ASN A 61 -2.84 -12.73 -10.60
N PRO A 62 -2.91 -14.01 -10.97
CA PRO A 62 -3.49 -15.06 -10.13
C PRO A 62 -2.62 -15.43 -8.92
N LYS A 63 -1.34 -15.04 -8.87
CA LYS A 63 -0.37 -15.43 -7.82
C LYS A 63 -0.86 -15.07 -6.42
N ARG A 64 -1.40 -13.86 -6.23
CA ARG A 64 -1.89 -13.41 -4.92
C ARG A 64 -3.11 -14.23 -4.49
N THR A 65 -4.07 -14.45 -5.39
CA THR A 65 -5.27 -15.24 -5.10
C THR A 65 -4.88 -16.67 -4.71
N ALA A 66 -3.95 -17.30 -5.42
CA ALA A 66 -3.47 -18.64 -5.09
C ALA A 66 -2.81 -18.72 -3.69
N GLN A 67 -2.00 -17.73 -3.31
CA GLN A 67 -1.38 -17.66 -1.99
C GLN A 67 -2.42 -17.50 -0.87
N VAL A 68 -3.42 -16.63 -1.08
CA VAL A 68 -4.52 -16.42 -0.12
C VAL A 68 -5.35 -17.70 0.04
N THR A 69 -5.68 -18.39 -1.07
CA THR A 69 -6.38 -19.68 -1.02
C THR A 69 -5.57 -20.71 -0.24
N LYS A 70 -4.25 -20.78 -0.45
CA LYS A 70 -3.38 -21.70 0.30
C LYS A 70 -3.40 -21.41 1.81
N LEU A 71 -3.29 -20.14 2.22
CA LEU A 71 -3.36 -19.76 3.65
C LEU A 71 -4.70 -20.14 4.26
N ARG A 72 -5.80 -19.85 3.57
CA ARG A 72 -7.15 -20.24 3.99
C ARG A 72 -7.28 -21.75 4.17
N ASP A 73 -6.80 -22.54 3.21
CA ASP A 73 -6.91 -23.99 3.25
C ASP A 73 -6.04 -24.60 4.36
N SER A 74 -4.88 -23.99 4.65
CA SER A 74 -4.05 -24.32 5.82
C SER A 74 -4.77 -24.06 7.14
N GLY A 75 -5.39 -22.89 7.31
CA GLY A 75 -6.17 -22.55 8.51
C GLY A 75 -7.36 -23.51 8.69
N ASN A 76 -8.08 -23.82 7.62
CA ASN A 76 -9.20 -24.78 7.64
C ASN A 76 -8.74 -26.19 8.01
N ASN A 77 -7.57 -26.62 7.56
CA ASN A 77 -7.00 -27.91 7.95
C ASN A 77 -6.71 -27.98 9.44
N GLU A 78 -6.12 -26.94 10.03
CA GLU A 78 -5.84 -26.92 11.48
C GLU A 78 -7.13 -26.81 12.30
N SER A 79 -8.12 -26.06 11.81
CA SER A 79 -9.46 -26.00 12.42
C SER A 79 -10.14 -27.37 12.44
N ARG A 80 -10.12 -28.11 11.32
CA ARG A 80 -10.66 -29.48 11.25
C ARG A 80 -9.95 -30.48 12.17
N LYS A 81 -8.69 -30.22 12.53
CA LYS A 81 -7.92 -31.01 13.52
C LYS A 81 -8.23 -30.62 14.96
N GLY A 82 -9.13 -29.67 15.21
CA GLY A 82 -9.44 -29.14 16.54
C GLY A 82 -8.39 -28.17 17.10
N LYS A 83 -7.40 -27.76 16.28
CA LYS A 83 -6.31 -26.86 16.68
C LYS A 83 -6.66 -25.40 16.39
N TYR A 84 -7.73 -24.92 17.01
CA TYR A 84 -8.25 -23.56 16.79
C TYR A 84 -7.23 -22.43 17.08
N PRO A 85 -6.38 -22.52 18.13
CA PRO A 85 -5.36 -21.50 18.39
C PRO A 85 -4.32 -21.38 17.27
N GLU A 86 -4.02 -22.49 16.58
CA GLU A 86 -3.11 -22.48 15.43
C GLU A 86 -3.82 -22.07 14.15
N ALA A 87 -5.09 -22.42 13.99
CA ALA A 87 -5.90 -22.02 12.85
C ALA A 87 -6.05 -20.50 12.71
N ILE A 88 -6.16 -19.76 13.82
CA ILE A 88 -6.32 -18.29 13.84
C ILE A 88 -5.07 -17.54 13.37
N LYS A 89 -3.89 -18.20 13.38
CA LYS A 89 -2.62 -17.59 12.96
C LYS A 89 -2.40 -17.62 11.44
N TYR A 90 -3.22 -18.37 10.70
CA TYR A 90 -3.20 -18.46 9.24
C TYR A 90 -4.14 -17.43 8.60
#